data_AF-A0A969BFZ4-F1
#
_entry.id   AF-A0A969BFZ4-F1
#
_cell.length_a   1.000
_cell.length_b   1.000
_cell.length_c   1.000
_cell.angle_alpha   90.00
_cell.angle_beta   90.00
_cell.angle_gamma   90.00
#
_symmetry.space_group_name_H-M   'P 1'
#
loop_
_entity.id
_entity.type
_entity.pdbx_description
1 polymer ?
#
loop_
_entity_poly.entity_id
_entity_poly.type
_entity_poly.pdbx_seq_one_letter_code
_entity_poly.pdbx_strand_id
1 'polypeptide(L)'
;MVNFNAYLQSIGKAYAEWWNCYTITDVVGKQRDEPERQLPLFDFGLMVEKIKQQQEEETERLTVLNGLHKYSHDHVLLIGRPGSGKSTALLRLLLESAQNHLEMNFQANSESRLKTTESSTSSQFQLTSAMSQGIYSLVDSGENQQIPILVELRFYKTSIIGLIRDFLLRHDRNLPIDSGDVKFNVSTLLRQGKLLLLIDGVNELPSEAARQDLQKFRQDYRNTTPMIFTTRDLGIGGDLGIEKKLQMQPLTETQMRDFVCRYLPEQGEELLKQLSGRLQELGETPLLLMMLCSVFASNQNKVPSNLGSVFRRFTEIYDHKFKQDISVTDESRRWWKRLLQHLAWVMTHGESKTEISVTIPIQEARDILTRFLKEQDYHQPRDAEKWLDDLLKHHLIQLGAENQIQFRHQLLQEYYAAERLLEELPKLSDDDLQWEYLNYLKWTEVVALM
;
A
#
# COMPACT_ATOMS: atom_id res chain seq x y z
N MET A 1 2.36 17.00 -28.80
CA MET A 1 2.22 16.93 -27.32
C MET A 1 1.57 15.59 -27.03
N VAL A 2 2.09 14.80 -26.09
CA VAL A 2 1.45 13.51 -25.73
C VAL A 2 0.12 13.81 -25.04
N ASN A 3 -0.94 13.15 -25.47
CA ASN A 3 -2.25 13.28 -24.83
C ASN A 3 -2.37 12.24 -23.72
N PHE A 4 -2.46 12.70 -22.47
CA PHE A 4 -2.61 11.85 -21.28
C PHE A 4 -4.06 11.71 -20.80
N ASN A 5 -5.06 12.23 -21.50
CA ASN A 5 -6.45 12.22 -21.01
C ASN A 5 -6.99 10.80 -20.77
N ALA A 6 -6.71 9.86 -21.68
CA ALA A 6 -7.15 8.47 -21.51
C ALA A 6 -6.46 7.80 -20.30
N TYR A 7 -5.16 8.04 -20.14
CA TYR A 7 -4.41 7.66 -18.94
C TYR A 7 -5.03 8.23 -17.65
N LEU A 8 -5.25 9.54 -17.58
CA LEU A 8 -5.80 10.21 -16.38
C LEU A 8 -7.22 9.73 -16.05
N GLN A 9 -8.06 9.51 -17.07
CA GLN A 9 -9.40 8.91 -16.87
C GLN A 9 -9.31 7.46 -16.37
N SER A 10 -8.32 6.70 -16.83
CA SER A 10 -8.06 5.34 -16.36
C SER A 10 -7.65 5.33 -14.89
N ILE A 11 -6.79 6.26 -14.45
CA ILE A 11 -6.45 6.47 -13.03
C ILE A 11 -7.71 6.78 -12.21
N GLY A 12 -8.51 7.75 -12.66
CA GLY A 12 -9.75 8.13 -11.97
C GLY A 12 -10.73 6.98 -11.78
N LYS A 13 -10.81 6.05 -12.74
CA LYS A 13 -11.64 4.84 -12.64
C LYS A 13 -11.03 3.77 -11.76
N ALA A 14 -9.73 3.48 -11.95
CA ALA A 14 -9.03 2.41 -11.26
C ALA A 14 -8.93 2.65 -9.75
N TYR A 15 -8.82 3.91 -9.34
CA TYR A 15 -8.63 4.31 -7.95
C TYR A 15 -9.82 5.10 -7.38
N ALA A 16 -10.99 5.06 -8.04
CA ALA A 16 -12.21 5.74 -7.56
C ALA A 16 -12.58 5.32 -6.13
N GLU A 17 -12.46 4.02 -5.84
CA GLU A 17 -12.64 3.42 -4.53
C GLU A 17 -11.27 3.18 -3.88
N TRP A 18 -10.45 4.23 -3.76
CA TRP A 18 -9.09 4.11 -3.22
C TRP A 18 -9.04 3.44 -1.83
N TRP A 19 -10.12 3.56 -1.05
CA TRP A 19 -10.25 2.89 0.25
C TRP A 19 -10.26 1.36 0.13
N ASN A 20 -10.55 0.79 -1.04
CA ASN A 20 -10.50 -0.64 -1.32
C ASN A 20 -9.13 -1.14 -1.80
N CYS A 21 -8.24 -0.26 -2.27
CA CYS A 21 -6.95 -0.65 -2.85
C CYS A 21 -5.96 -1.24 -1.83
N TYR A 22 -6.10 -0.88 -0.55
CA TYR A 22 -5.23 -1.35 0.54
C TYR A 22 -6.02 -1.88 1.75
N THR A 23 -7.33 -2.08 1.63
CA THR A 23 -8.08 -2.79 2.67
C THR A 23 -7.89 -4.29 2.52
N ILE A 24 -7.67 -4.93 3.67
CA ILE A 24 -7.45 -6.38 3.76
C ILE A 24 -8.77 -7.15 3.52
N THR A 25 -9.90 -6.46 3.38
CA THR A 25 -11.26 -7.01 3.44
C THR A 25 -11.84 -7.51 2.12
N ASP A 26 -11.18 -7.30 0.98
CA ASP A 26 -11.77 -7.49 -0.35
C ASP A 26 -11.46 -8.85 -0.96
N VAL A 27 -11.98 -9.87 -0.29
CA VAL A 27 -11.89 -11.30 -0.63
C VAL A 27 -13.22 -11.79 -1.21
N VAL A 28 -13.15 -12.60 -2.27
CA VAL A 28 -14.32 -13.09 -3.00
C VAL A 28 -15.19 -13.93 -2.07
N GLY A 29 -16.46 -13.53 -1.90
CA GLY A 29 -17.46 -14.22 -1.07
C GLY A 29 -17.85 -13.49 0.21
N LYS A 30 -17.38 -12.25 0.45
CA LYS A 30 -17.96 -11.39 1.50
C LYS A 30 -19.43 -11.16 1.12
N GLN A 31 -20.37 -11.69 1.91
CA GLN A 31 -21.80 -11.42 1.68
C GLN A 31 -22.02 -9.91 1.65
N ARG A 32 -22.68 -9.44 0.59
CA ARG A 32 -23.05 -8.03 0.37
C ARG A 32 -24.09 -7.51 1.38
N ASP A 33 -24.51 -8.35 2.34
CA ASP A 33 -25.57 -8.07 3.31
C ASP A 33 -25.06 -7.53 4.67
N GLU A 34 -23.75 -7.38 4.88
CA GLU A 34 -23.27 -6.49 5.94
C GLU A 34 -23.52 -5.04 5.47
N PRO A 35 -24.37 -4.25 6.17
CA PRO A 35 -24.73 -2.91 5.72
C PRO A 35 -23.44 -2.14 5.47
N GLU A 36 -23.31 -1.54 4.29
CA GLU A 36 -22.17 -0.75 3.81
C GLU A 36 -21.51 0.07 4.93
N ARG A 37 -20.58 -0.54 5.68
CA ARG A 37 -19.59 0.19 6.48
C ARG A 37 -18.46 0.64 5.55
N GLN A 38 -18.82 1.04 4.32
CA GLN A 38 -17.96 1.57 3.27
C GLN A 38 -17.82 3.07 3.48
N LEU A 39 -17.30 3.46 4.65
CA LEU A 39 -16.82 4.81 4.86
C LEU A 39 -15.34 4.83 4.46
N PRO A 40 -14.81 5.96 3.97
CA PRO A 40 -13.37 6.12 3.82
C PRO A 40 -12.75 6.16 5.22
N LEU A 41 -12.54 4.98 5.81
CA LEU A 41 -12.03 4.77 7.15
C LEU A 41 -10.60 5.30 7.33
N PHE A 42 -9.97 5.82 6.28
CA PHE A 42 -8.65 6.41 6.35
C PHE A 42 -8.66 7.92 6.05
N ASP A 43 -9.84 8.53 5.93
CA ASP A 43 -10.01 9.97 5.72
C ASP A 43 -10.30 10.72 7.02
N PHE A 44 -9.48 10.47 8.05
CA PHE A 44 -9.61 11.07 9.39
C PHE A 44 -8.54 12.13 9.69
N GLY A 45 -8.05 12.83 8.66
CA GLY A 45 -7.07 13.88 8.83
C GLY A 45 -5.72 13.36 9.34
N LEU A 46 -5.21 12.27 8.76
CA LEU A 46 -3.86 11.80 9.05
C LEU A 46 -2.88 12.98 8.91
N MET A 47 -1.93 13.06 9.84
CA MET A 47 -1.03 14.19 9.95
C MET A 47 0.41 13.77 9.64
N VAL A 48 1.17 14.71 9.09
CA VAL A 48 2.62 14.63 8.97
C VAL A 48 3.26 15.78 9.73
N GLU A 49 4.47 15.53 10.21
CA GLU A 49 5.35 16.55 10.75
C GLU A 49 6.62 16.62 9.89
N LYS A 50 7.05 17.83 9.53
CA LYS A 50 8.33 18.01 8.85
C LYS A 50 9.46 17.76 9.85
N ILE A 51 10.37 16.84 9.50
CA ILE A 51 11.56 16.60 10.33
C ILE A 51 12.47 17.82 10.23
N LYS A 52 12.71 18.47 11.38
CA LYS A 52 13.56 19.65 11.49
C LYS A 52 14.99 19.36 11.03
N GLN A 53 15.54 20.28 10.25
CA GLN A 53 16.98 20.39 10.08
C GLN A 53 17.56 21.21 11.23
N GLN A 54 18.85 21.06 11.54
CA GLN A 54 19.53 21.59 12.75
C GLN A 54 19.45 23.12 12.98
N GLN A 55 18.70 23.86 12.16
CA GLN A 55 18.51 25.32 12.21
C GLN A 55 17.03 25.77 12.21
N GLU A 56 16.04 24.86 12.20
CA GLU A 56 14.62 25.22 12.19
C GLU A 56 13.99 25.14 13.60
N GLU A 57 13.47 26.27 14.10
CA GLU A 57 12.91 26.38 15.45
C GLU A 57 11.44 25.91 15.56
N GLU A 58 10.64 26.00 14.49
CA GLU A 58 9.22 25.63 14.50
C GLU A 58 8.95 24.23 13.93
N THR A 59 8.13 23.45 14.62
CA THR A 59 7.60 22.17 14.12
C THR A 59 6.42 22.44 13.20
N GLU A 60 6.57 22.16 11.91
CA GLU A 60 5.47 22.27 10.96
C GLU A 60 4.67 20.96 10.90
N ARG A 61 3.41 21.01 11.36
CA ARG A 61 2.47 19.90 11.32
C ARG A 61 1.34 20.19 10.35
N LEU A 62 1.11 19.29 9.41
CA LEU A 62 0.13 19.42 8.32
C LEU A 62 -0.70 18.14 8.20
N THR A 63 -1.85 18.22 7.54
CA THR A 63 -2.47 16.98 7.02
C THR A 63 -1.52 16.35 5.99
N VAL A 64 -1.57 15.03 5.84
CA VAL A 64 -0.66 14.31 4.93
C VAL A 64 -0.72 14.91 3.52
N LEU A 65 -1.93 15.08 2.96
CA LEU A 65 -2.09 15.62 1.61
C LEU A 65 -1.57 17.06 1.49
N ASN A 66 -1.86 17.93 2.48
CA ASN A 66 -1.34 19.30 2.44
C ASN A 66 0.19 19.32 2.51
N GLY A 67 0.79 18.46 3.33
CA GLY A 67 2.25 18.30 3.38
C GLY A 67 2.83 17.84 2.05
N LEU A 68 2.23 16.81 1.44
CA LEU A 68 2.69 16.32 0.14
C LEU A 68 2.54 17.36 -0.98
N HIS A 69 1.41 18.09 -1.03
CA HIS A 69 1.20 19.18 -1.99
C HIS A 69 2.21 20.31 -1.79
N LYS A 70 2.39 20.77 -0.54
CA LYS A 70 3.28 21.88 -0.20
C LYS A 70 4.72 21.66 -0.67
N TYR A 71 5.20 20.42 -0.61
CA TYR A 71 6.57 20.07 -0.98
C TYR A 71 6.66 19.26 -2.29
N SER A 72 5.58 19.18 -3.06
CA SER A 72 5.51 18.34 -4.28
C SER A 72 6.48 18.75 -5.37
N HIS A 73 7.02 19.98 -5.36
CA HIS A 73 8.02 20.45 -6.31
C HIS A 73 9.45 19.98 -5.99
N ASP A 74 9.66 19.32 -4.85
CA ASP A 74 10.95 18.82 -4.42
C ASP A 74 11.05 17.30 -4.46
N HIS A 75 12.19 16.79 -4.02
CA HIS A 75 12.30 15.40 -3.61
C HIS A 75 11.93 15.28 -2.13
N VAL A 76 10.85 14.55 -1.83
CA VAL A 76 10.29 14.41 -0.48
C VAL A 76 10.33 12.96 -0.05
N LEU A 77 10.70 12.69 1.20
CA LEU A 77 10.63 11.36 1.80
C LEU A 77 9.55 11.33 2.89
N LEU A 78 8.50 10.54 2.66
CA LEU A 78 7.43 10.26 3.62
C LEU A 78 7.78 9.01 4.44
N ILE A 79 8.01 9.21 5.73
CA ILE A 79 8.49 8.18 6.68
C ILE A 79 7.34 7.83 7.63
N GLY A 80 7.20 6.55 8.00
CA GLY A 80 6.24 6.18 9.05
C GLY A 80 6.17 4.69 9.34
N ARG A 81 5.59 4.34 10.49
CA ARG A 81 5.36 2.95 10.95
C ARG A 81 4.63 2.09 9.90
N PRO A 82 4.81 0.76 9.91
CA PRO A 82 3.98 -0.15 9.13
C PRO A 82 2.48 0.12 9.36
N GLY A 83 1.66 0.13 8.30
CA GLY A 83 0.22 0.39 8.43
C GLY A 83 -0.17 1.85 8.72
N SER A 84 0.77 2.81 8.70
CA SER A 84 0.48 4.24 8.93
C SER A 84 -0.32 4.92 7.82
N GLY A 85 -0.41 4.33 6.62
CA GLY A 85 -1.17 4.87 5.49
C GLY A 85 -0.35 5.60 4.40
N LYS A 86 0.98 5.38 4.33
CA LYS A 86 1.87 6.01 3.33
C LYS A 86 1.46 5.72 1.88
N SER A 87 1.31 4.45 1.51
CA SER A 87 0.88 4.03 0.17
C SER A 87 -0.50 4.59 -0.17
N THR A 88 -1.40 4.61 0.81
CA THR A 88 -2.73 5.23 0.69
C THR A 88 -2.64 6.73 0.44
N ALA A 89 -1.72 7.43 1.08
CA ALA A 89 -1.50 8.86 0.85
C ALA A 89 -0.99 9.14 -0.58
N LEU A 90 -0.07 8.31 -1.10
CA LEU A 90 0.37 8.43 -2.49
C LEU A 90 -0.78 8.17 -3.48
N LEU A 91 -1.62 7.15 -3.24
CA LEU A 91 -2.79 6.90 -4.10
C LEU A 91 -3.78 8.06 -4.07
N ARG A 92 -4.01 8.67 -2.91
CA ARG A 92 -4.88 9.84 -2.80
C ARG A 92 -4.32 11.01 -3.58
N LEU A 93 -3.02 11.28 -3.47
CA LEU A 93 -2.37 12.34 -4.24
C LEU A 93 -2.39 12.05 -5.75
N LEU A 94 -2.19 10.79 -6.16
CA LEU A 94 -2.32 10.34 -7.56
C LEU A 94 -3.72 10.66 -8.11
N LEU A 95 -4.76 10.27 -7.37
CA LEU A 95 -6.15 10.46 -7.76
C LEU A 95 -6.50 11.95 -7.85
N GLU A 96 -6.17 12.72 -6.82
CA GLU A 96 -6.44 14.16 -6.76
C GLU A 96 -5.71 14.91 -7.88
N SER A 97 -4.43 14.60 -8.09
CA SER A 97 -3.63 15.17 -9.19
C SER A 97 -4.23 14.83 -10.56
N ALA A 98 -4.71 13.60 -10.75
CA ALA A 98 -5.31 13.20 -12.02
C ALA A 98 -6.67 13.88 -12.28
N GLN A 99 -7.50 14.03 -11.25
CA GLN A 99 -8.78 14.74 -11.32
C GLN A 99 -8.58 16.22 -11.63
N ASN A 100 -7.66 16.89 -10.95
CA ASN A 100 -7.33 18.30 -11.19
C ASN A 100 -6.93 18.55 -12.66
N HIS A 101 -6.12 17.66 -13.25
CA HIS A 101 -5.77 17.76 -14.68
C HIS A 101 -6.98 17.63 -15.60
N LEU A 102 -7.89 16.70 -15.33
CA LEU A 102 -9.09 16.49 -16.15
C LEU A 102 -10.03 17.69 -16.07
N GLU A 103 -10.19 18.29 -14.89
CA GLU A 103 -10.99 19.50 -14.69
C GLU A 103 -10.41 20.70 -15.44
N MET A 104 -9.09 20.92 -15.34
CA MET A 104 -8.42 21.98 -16.10
C MET A 104 -8.56 21.79 -17.62
N ASN A 105 -8.39 20.56 -18.11
CA ASN A 105 -8.56 20.25 -19.53
C ASN A 105 -10.01 20.48 -19.98
N PHE A 106 -11.00 20.23 -19.11
CA PHE A 106 -12.40 20.51 -19.41
C PHE A 106 -12.66 22.02 -19.48
N GLN A 107 -12.15 22.80 -18.53
CA GLN A 107 -12.27 24.27 -18.50
C GLN A 107 -11.59 24.93 -19.69
N ALA A 108 -10.37 24.53 -20.05
CA ALA A 108 -9.68 25.06 -21.23
C ALA A 108 -10.45 24.80 -22.53
N ASN A 109 -11.06 23.60 -22.65
CA ASN A 109 -11.89 23.26 -23.80
C ASN A 109 -13.22 24.02 -23.82
N SER A 110 -13.85 24.29 -22.67
CA SER A 110 -15.09 25.06 -22.61
C SER A 110 -14.87 26.55 -22.90
N GLU A 111 -13.78 27.15 -22.42
CA GLU A 111 -13.37 28.52 -22.77
C GLU A 111 -13.00 28.66 -24.25
N SER A 112 -12.35 27.65 -24.85
CA SER A 112 -12.11 27.64 -26.29
C SER A 112 -13.40 27.55 -27.10
N ARG A 113 -14.42 26.82 -26.60
CA ARG A 113 -15.73 26.68 -27.23
C ARG A 113 -16.59 27.94 -27.07
N LEU A 114 -16.49 28.65 -25.95
CA LEU A 114 -17.18 29.94 -25.76
C LEU A 114 -16.67 31.04 -26.69
N LYS A 115 -15.47 30.90 -27.26
CA LYS A 115 -14.92 31.79 -28.30
C LYS A 115 -15.33 31.41 -29.73
N THR A 116 -15.95 30.25 -29.93
CA THR A 116 -16.43 29.80 -31.23
C THR A 116 -17.80 29.14 -31.09
N THR A 117 -18.84 29.88 -31.47
CA THR A 117 -20.25 29.47 -31.64
C THR A 117 -21.10 29.24 -30.37
N GLU A 118 -22.16 30.05 -30.28
CA GLU A 118 -23.35 29.82 -29.48
C GLU A 118 -24.09 28.56 -29.98
N SER A 119 -24.06 27.48 -29.20
CA SER A 119 -25.23 26.60 -29.07
C SER A 119 -25.06 25.68 -27.86
N SER A 120 -26.01 25.80 -26.94
CA SER A 120 -26.17 25.02 -25.73
C SER A 120 -26.66 23.60 -26.04
N THR A 121 -25.91 22.60 -25.58
CA THR A 121 -26.46 21.27 -25.29
C THR A 121 -25.91 20.78 -23.96
N SER A 122 -26.85 20.52 -23.06
CA SER A 122 -26.71 19.92 -21.74
C SER A 122 -26.10 18.51 -21.81
N SER A 123 -25.11 18.22 -20.97
CA SER A 123 -24.73 16.82 -20.70
C SER A 123 -24.20 16.60 -19.28
N GLN A 124 -24.78 15.56 -18.69
CA GLN A 124 -24.58 14.90 -17.39
C GLN A 124 -23.13 14.81 -16.88
N PHE A 125 -22.72 15.73 -16.01
CA PHE A 125 -21.72 15.49 -14.96
C PHE A 125 -22.34 15.95 -13.64
N GLN A 126 -23.10 15.07 -12.98
CA GLN A 126 -23.53 15.30 -11.61
C GLN A 126 -22.52 14.63 -10.67
N LEU A 127 -21.59 15.44 -10.17
CA LEU A 127 -20.75 15.08 -9.02
C LEU A 127 -21.62 15.06 -7.76
N THR A 128 -21.49 14.01 -6.96
CA THR A 128 -22.11 13.93 -5.63
C THR A 128 -21.56 15.04 -4.74
N SER A 129 -22.45 15.90 -4.25
CA SER A 129 -22.19 17.21 -3.65
C SER A 129 -21.48 17.22 -2.29
N ALA A 130 -20.89 16.10 -1.84
CA ALA A 130 -20.26 16.00 -0.53
C ALA A 130 -18.76 16.35 -0.53
N MET A 131 -18.09 16.37 -1.69
CA MET A 131 -16.65 16.64 -1.79
C MET A 131 -16.28 18.08 -2.19
N SER A 132 -17.27 18.94 -2.45
CA SER A 132 -17.05 20.29 -2.99
C SER A 132 -16.78 21.38 -1.94
N GLN A 133 -16.99 21.11 -0.64
CA GLN A 133 -16.94 22.17 0.38
C GLN A 133 -15.58 22.39 1.07
N GLY A 134 -14.51 21.69 0.66
CA GLY A 134 -13.18 21.85 1.27
C GLY A 134 -12.03 22.29 0.33
N ILE A 135 -12.27 22.41 -0.98
CA ILE A 135 -11.19 22.43 -1.99
C ILE A 135 -10.87 23.85 -2.52
N TYR A 136 -11.74 24.83 -2.28
CA TYR A 136 -11.57 26.19 -2.79
C TYR A 136 -10.78 27.10 -1.83
N SER A 137 -9.48 26.86 -1.61
CA SER A 137 -8.60 27.93 -1.07
C SER A 137 -7.08 27.76 -1.22
N LEU A 138 -6.54 26.86 -2.05
CA LEU A 138 -5.08 26.76 -2.23
C LEU A 138 -4.57 26.67 -3.69
N VAL A 139 -5.41 26.94 -4.69
CA VAL A 139 -4.97 26.95 -6.08
C VAL A 139 -4.48 28.33 -6.49
N ASP A 140 -3.23 28.64 -6.13
CA ASP A 140 -2.43 29.65 -6.82
C ASP A 140 -1.12 29.00 -7.28
N SER A 141 -1.10 28.53 -8.53
CA SER A 141 0.09 28.38 -9.37
C SER A 141 -0.30 27.82 -10.74
N GLY A 142 -0.54 28.73 -11.68
CA GLY A 142 -0.80 28.44 -13.09
C GLY A 142 0.42 27.98 -13.88
N GLU A 143 1.26 27.09 -13.35
CA GLU A 143 2.45 26.57 -14.06
C GLU A 143 2.42 25.03 -14.17
N ASN A 144 2.11 24.55 -15.37
CA ASN A 144 2.41 23.20 -15.89
C ASN A 144 2.29 22.06 -14.86
N GLN A 145 1.06 21.70 -14.46
CA GLN A 145 0.86 20.53 -13.60
C GLN A 145 1.46 19.28 -14.27
N GLN A 146 2.23 18.54 -13.49
CA GLN A 146 2.95 17.35 -13.93
C GLN A 146 2.04 16.13 -13.92
N ILE A 147 2.19 15.26 -14.91
CA ILE A 147 1.43 14.01 -14.98
C ILE A 147 1.86 13.10 -13.82
N PRO A 148 0.96 12.75 -12.88
CA PRO A 148 1.32 11.92 -11.73
C PRO A 148 1.48 10.47 -12.17
N ILE A 149 2.51 9.79 -11.66
CA ILE A 149 2.79 8.38 -11.93
C ILE A 149 3.14 7.69 -10.62
N LEU A 150 2.43 6.60 -10.30
CA LEU A 150 2.80 5.73 -9.19
C LEU A 150 3.87 4.73 -9.64
N VAL A 151 4.91 4.60 -8.83
CA VAL A 151 6.03 3.67 -9.04
C VAL A 151 6.15 2.80 -7.80
N GLU A 152 5.63 1.58 -7.88
CA GLU A 152 5.66 0.61 -6.78
C GLU A 152 6.95 -0.20 -6.81
N LEU A 153 7.89 0.08 -5.89
CA LEU A 153 9.23 -0.49 -5.91
C LEU A 153 9.26 -2.01 -5.61
N ARG A 154 8.21 -2.55 -4.98
CA ARG A 154 8.01 -4.00 -4.81
C ARG A 154 7.98 -4.81 -6.10
N PHE A 155 7.72 -4.15 -7.23
CA PHE A 155 7.72 -4.80 -8.55
C PHE A 155 9.02 -4.58 -9.32
N TYR A 156 10.06 -4.03 -8.67
CA TYR A 156 11.36 -3.81 -9.30
C TYR A 156 11.97 -5.12 -9.81
N LYS A 157 12.28 -5.15 -11.12
CA LYS A 157 12.98 -6.26 -11.77
C LYS A 157 14.26 -5.82 -12.47
N THR A 158 14.16 -4.77 -13.29
CA THR A 158 15.24 -4.35 -14.19
C THR A 158 15.66 -2.91 -13.99
N SER A 159 14.71 -1.97 -13.92
CA SER A 159 14.99 -0.53 -13.78
C SER A 159 13.76 0.26 -13.35
N ILE A 160 13.99 1.44 -12.76
CA ILE A 160 12.92 2.40 -12.42
C ILE A 160 12.17 2.89 -13.66
N ILE A 161 12.87 3.07 -14.79
CA ILE A 161 12.25 3.47 -16.06
C ILE A 161 11.27 2.40 -16.55
N GLY A 162 11.61 1.11 -16.37
CA GLY A 162 10.72 -0.01 -16.66
C GLY A 162 9.41 0.11 -15.89
N LEU A 163 9.48 0.31 -14.56
CA LEU A 163 8.30 0.49 -13.72
C LEU A 163 7.40 1.64 -14.16
N ILE A 164 7.99 2.78 -14.51
CA ILE A 164 7.25 3.95 -15.01
C ILE A 164 6.52 3.61 -16.32
N ARG A 165 7.24 2.97 -17.26
CA ARG A 165 6.66 2.54 -18.54
C ARG A 165 5.50 1.57 -18.32
N ASP A 166 5.70 0.56 -17.48
CA ASP A 166 4.72 -0.50 -17.25
C ASP A 166 3.46 0.04 -16.56
N PHE A 167 3.60 1.02 -15.66
CA PHE A 167 2.47 1.74 -15.08
C PHE A 167 1.68 2.54 -16.12
N LEU A 168 2.37 3.32 -16.95
CA LEU A 168 1.73 4.10 -18.03
C LEU A 168 0.93 3.20 -18.98
N LEU A 169 1.53 2.10 -19.47
CA LEU A 169 0.90 1.19 -20.43
C LEU A 169 -0.22 0.35 -19.81
N ARG A 170 -0.17 0.09 -18.50
CA ARG A 170 -1.27 -0.56 -17.76
C ARG A 170 -2.54 0.30 -17.80
N HIS A 171 -2.38 1.61 -17.72
CA HIS A 171 -3.51 2.55 -17.70
C HIS A 171 -3.90 3.07 -19.08
N ASP A 172 -2.96 3.16 -20.02
CA ASP A 172 -3.23 3.50 -21.43
C ASP A 172 -2.21 2.84 -22.37
N ARG A 173 -2.63 1.74 -23.01
CA ARG A 173 -1.81 0.98 -23.97
C ARG A 173 -1.50 1.73 -25.26
N ASN A 174 -2.21 2.82 -25.55
CA ASN A 174 -2.04 3.59 -26.79
C ASN A 174 -1.03 4.74 -26.64
N LEU A 175 -0.45 4.92 -25.45
CA LEU A 175 0.59 5.94 -25.24
C LEU A 175 1.80 5.66 -26.15
N PRO A 176 2.33 6.66 -26.87
CA PRO A 176 3.40 6.47 -27.84
C PRO A 176 4.79 6.27 -27.20
N ILE A 177 4.85 5.84 -25.94
CA ILE A 177 6.10 5.75 -25.17
C ILE A 177 7.02 4.60 -25.63
N ASP A 178 6.46 3.61 -26.34
CA ASP A 178 7.18 2.48 -26.96
C ASP A 178 7.26 2.58 -28.49
N SER A 179 6.85 3.70 -29.09
CA SER A 179 6.76 3.87 -30.55
C SER A 179 8.13 3.95 -31.26
N GLY A 180 9.24 3.90 -30.52
CA GLY A 180 10.59 4.20 -31.02
C GLY A 180 10.85 5.68 -31.27
N ASP A 181 9.84 6.56 -31.13
CA ASP A 181 10.01 8.00 -31.19
C ASP A 181 10.71 8.50 -29.92
N VAL A 182 11.95 8.96 -30.09
CA VAL A 182 12.80 9.50 -29.02
C VAL A 182 12.15 10.69 -28.31
N LYS A 183 11.24 11.43 -28.99
CA LYS A 183 10.53 12.58 -28.41
C LYS A 183 9.55 12.20 -27.31
N PHE A 184 9.08 10.95 -27.27
CA PHE A 184 7.97 10.54 -26.42
C PHE A 184 8.30 9.36 -25.50
N ASN A 185 9.56 8.93 -25.44
CA ASN A 185 9.97 7.92 -24.46
C ASN A 185 9.98 8.48 -23.02
N VAL A 186 9.97 7.58 -22.05
CA VAL A 186 9.92 7.91 -20.61
C VAL A 186 11.07 8.84 -20.19
N SER A 187 12.31 8.56 -20.62
CA SER A 187 13.47 9.38 -20.27
C SER A 187 13.33 10.82 -20.76
N THR A 188 12.76 11.05 -21.94
CA THR A 188 12.51 12.39 -22.49
C THR A 188 11.44 13.12 -21.66
N LEU A 189 10.36 12.45 -21.28
CA LEU A 189 9.32 13.03 -20.42
C LEU A 189 9.85 13.43 -19.04
N LEU A 190 10.74 12.60 -18.46
CA LEU A 190 11.44 12.91 -17.21
C LEU A 190 12.30 14.18 -17.36
N ARG A 191 13.17 14.25 -18.37
CA ARG A 191 14.05 15.41 -18.62
C ARG A 191 13.28 16.70 -18.92
N GLN A 192 12.09 16.60 -19.50
CA GLN A 192 11.22 17.75 -19.76
C GLN A 192 10.43 18.21 -18.53
N GLY A 193 10.57 17.51 -17.39
CA GLY A 193 9.83 17.82 -16.16
C GLY A 193 8.32 17.68 -16.30
N LYS A 194 7.87 16.74 -17.16
CA LYS A 194 6.44 16.50 -17.42
C LYS A 194 5.78 15.57 -16.41
N LEU A 195 6.57 14.92 -15.56
CA LEU A 195 6.11 13.84 -14.69
C LEU A 195 6.31 14.21 -13.22
N LEU A 196 5.37 13.80 -12.38
CA LEU A 196 5.50 13.77 -10.92
C LEU A 196 5.56 12.29 -10.52
N LEU A 197 6.64 11.86 -9.90
CA LEU A 197 6.81 10.46 -9.51
C LEU A 197 6.42 10.25 -8.04
N LEU A 198 5.49 9.33 -7.82
CA LEU A 198 5.04 8.87 -6.51
C LEU A 198 5.65 7.49 -6.29
N ILE A 199 6.81 7.44 -5.64
CA ILE A 199 7.65 6.25 -5.51
C ILE A 199 7.35 5.57 -4.18
N ASP A 200 6.67 4.43 -4.23
CA ASP A 200 6.21 3.71 -3.04
C ASP A 200 7.14 2.55 -2.68
N GLY A 201 7.55 2.47 -1.41
CA GLY A 201 8.19 1.31 -0.81
C GLY A 201 9.71 1.24 -0.99
N VAL A 202 10.48 2.26 -0.60
CA VAL A 202 11.96 2.19 -0.64
C VAL A 202 12.50 0.99 0.16
N ASN A 203 11.80 0.62 1.23
CA ASN A 203 12.09 -0.56 2.07
C ASN A 203 11.63 -1.90 1.46
N GLU A 204 11.10 -1.90 0.24
CA GLU A 204 10.56 -3.07 -0.48
C GLU A 204 11.41 -3.42 -1.71
N LEU A 205 12.55 -2.76 -1.88
CA LEU A 205 13.49 -3.10 -2.93
C LEU A 205 14.12 -4.47 -2.66
N PRO A 206 14.41 -5.25 -3.71
CA PRO A 206 14.87 -6.63 -3.52
C PRO A 206 16.36 -6.74 -3.13
N SER A 207 17.15 -5.68 -3.31
CA SER A 207 18.60 -5.72 -3.08
C SER A 207 19.26 -4.35 -2.96
N GLU A 208 20.48 -4.32 -2.43
CA GLU A 208 21.34 -3.13 -2.43
C GLU A 208 21.63 -2.63 -3.86
N ALA A 209 21.76 -3.52 -4.84
CA ALA A 209 21.96 -3.12 -6.24
C ALA A 209 20.74 -2.34 -6.79
N ALA A 210 19.53 -2.79 -6.47
CA ALA A 210 18.30 -2.07 -6.83
C ALA A 210 18.20 -0.71 -6.11
N ARG A 211 18.67 -0.62 -4.86
CA ARG A 211 18.78 0.64 -4.12
C ARG A 211 19.77 1.61 -4.77
N GLN A 212 20.92 1.13 -5.22
CA GLN A 212 21.89 1.94 -5.95
C GLN A 212 21.34 2.43 -7.29
N ASP A 213 20.59 1.59 -8.02
CA ASP A 213 19.89 1.99 -9.24
C ASP A 213 18.87 3.11 -8.97
N LEU A 214 18.07 2.99 -7.91
CA LEU A 214 17.14 4.06 -7.50
C LEU A 214 17.86 5.36 -7.14
N GLN A 215 18.97 5.28 -6.41
CA GLN A 215 19.78 6.46 -6.07
C GLN A 215 20.33 7.14 -7.32
N LYS A 216 20.86 6.36 -8.26
CA LYS A 216 21.35 6.88 -9.54
C LYS A 216 20.23 7.51 -10.37
N PHE A 217 19.08 6.84 -10.48
CA PHE A 217 17.89 7.38 -11.14
C PHE A 217 17.48 8.73 -10.54
N ARG A 218 17.43 8.82 -9.20
CA ARG A 218 17.11 10.08 -8.51
C ARG A 218 18.13 11.18 -8.84
N GLN A 219 19.42 10.86 -8.90
CA GLN A 219 20.47 11.83 -9.24
C GLN A 219 20.34 12.33 -10.68
N ASP A 220 20.09 11.42 -11.64
CA ASP A 220 19.98 11.72 -13.06
C ASP A 220 18.83 12.70 -13.39
N TYR A 221 17.75 12.70 -12.61
CA TYR A 221 16.56 13.51 -12.85
C TYR A 221 16.24 14.53 -11.73
N ARG A 222 17.17 14.74 -10.79
CA ARG A 222 16.98 15.61 -9.60
C ARG A 222 16.50 17.03 -9.92
N ASN A 223 16.95 17.58 -11.04
CA ASN A 223 16.68 18.97 -11.41
C ASN A 223 15.46 19.14 -12.31
N THR A 224 14.86 18.05 -12.79
CA THR A 224 13.79 18.10 -13.80
C THR A 224 12.50 17.50 -13.30
N THR A 225 12.56 16.46 -12.46
CA THR A 225 11.39 15.65 -12.12
C THR A 225 11.20 15.63 -10.61
N PRO A 226 10.09 16.18 -10.08
CA PRO A 226 9.79 16.00 -8.66
C PRO A 226 9.44 14.55 -8.33
N MET A 227 9.76 14.18 -7.10
CA MET A 227 9.65 12.79 -6.65
C MET A 227 9.27 12.74 -5.17
N ILE A 228 8.21 12.00 -4.85
CA ILE A 228 7.79 11.73 -3.47
C ILE A 228 8.03 10.26 -3.19
N PHE A 229 8.84 9.95 -2.18
CA PHE A 229 9.23 8.61 -1.79
C PHE A 229 8.54 8.20 -0.50
N THR A 230 8.28 6.90 -0.30
CA THR A 230 7.83 6.37 1.01
C THR A 230 8.82 5.36 1.58
N THR A 231 8.97 5.35 2.91
CA THR A 231 9.75 4.33 3.63
C THR A 231 9.25 4.11 5.07
N ARG A 232 9.75 3.07 5.74
CA ARG A 232 9.46 2.78 7.17
C ARG A 232 10.35 3.59 8.12
N ASP A 233 9.90 3.81 9.36
CA ASP A 233 10.57 4.65 10.40
C ASP A 233 12.01 4.24 10.76
N LEU A 234 12.43 3.00 10.48
CA LEU A 234 13.71 2.45 10.93
C LEU A 234 14.88 2.68 9.95
N GLY A 235 14.70 3.48 8.89
CA GLY A 235 15.73 3.62 7.86
C GLY A 235 16.07 2.29 7.16
N ILE A 236 15.22 1.28 7.31
CA ILE A 236 15.27 0.04 6.52
C ILE A 236 15.05 0.46 5.07
N GLY A 237 16.11 0.41 4.24
CA GLY A 237 16.09 0.97 2.88
C GLY A 237 16.89 2.26 2.68
N GLY A 238 17.33 2.92 3.75
CA GLY A 238 17.99 4.23 3.70
C GLY A 238 17.03 5.39 3.45
N ASP A 239 17.54 6.63 3.55
CA ASP A 239 16.79 7.87 3.30
C ASP A 239 17.09 8.49 1.92
N LEU A 240 17.91 7.80 1.11
CA LEU A 240 18.41 8.25 -0.19
C LEU A 240 19.13 9.61 -0.15
N GLY A 241 19.55 10.10 1.03
CA GLY A 241 20.06 11.46 1.21
C GLY A 241 19.02 12.53 0.83
N ILE A 242 17.74 12.28 1.10
CA ILE A 242 16.66 13.25 0.90
C ILE A 242 16.58 14.19 2.10
N GLU A 243 16.72 15.48 1.84
CA GLU A 243 16.72 16.53 2.87
C GLU A 243 15.31 16.85 3.40
N LYS A 244 14.30 16.83 2.52
CA LYS A 244 12.91 17.13 2.89
C LYS A 244 12.20 15.87 3.32
N LYS A 245 12.02 15.71 4.63
CA LYS A 245 11.41 14.52 5.24
C LYS A 245 10.12 14.90 5.97
N LEU A 246 9.07 14.13 5.70
CA LEU A 246 7.77 14.22 6.37
C LEU A 246 7.56 12.92 7.15
N GLN A 247 7.31 13.02 8.44
CA GLN A 247 7.04 11.87 9.30
C GLN A 247 5.54 11.75 9.58
N MET A 248 4.96 10.62 9.24
CA MET A 248 3.60 10.23 9.60
C MET A 248 3.46 10.25 11.12
N GLN A 249 2.48 11.01 11.60
CA GLN A 249 2.21 11.07 13.03
C GLN A 249 1.26 9.95 13.45
N PRO A 250 1.41 9.41 14.68
CA PRO A 250 0.44 8.51 15.26
C PRO A 250 -0.95 9.15 15.31
N LEU A 251 -2.01 8.33 15.23
CA LEU A 251 -3.38 8.80 15.45
C LEU A 251 -3.51 9.39 16.85
N THR A 252 -4.12 10.57 16.96
CA THR A 252 -4.46 11.14 18.27
C THR A 252 -5.62 10.39 18.91
N GLU A 253 -5.81 10.53 20.23
CA GLU A 253 -6.94 9.91 20.93
C GLU A 253 -8.29 10.30 20.30
N THR A 254 -8.45 11.56 19.89
CA THR A 254 -9.66 12.03 19.19
C THR A 254 -9.84 11.32 17.84
N GLN A 255 -8.78 11.19 17.04
CA GLN A 255 -8.84 10.47 15.76
C GLN A 255 -9.14 8.99 15.95
N MET A 256 -8.54 8.36 16.96
CA MET A 256 -8.81 6.96 17.31
C MET A 256 -10.28 6.78 17.72
N ARG A 257 -10.80 7.65 18.59
CA ARG A 257 -12.20 7.62 19.01
C ARG A 257 -13.14 7.78 17.83
N ASP A 258 -12.91 8.77 16.97
CA ASP A 258 -13.72 9.02 15.77
C ASP A 258 -13.70 7.81 14.83
N PHE A 259 -12.52 7.22 14.60
CA PHE A 259 -12.37 6.02 13.79
C PHE A 259 -13.17 4.85 14.38
N VAL A 260 -12.94 4.55 15.66
CA VAL A 260 -13.53 3.39 16.33
C VAL A 260 -15.05 3.52 16.41
N CYS A 261 -15.58 4.69 16.75
CA CYS A 261 -17.01 4.93 16.84
C CYS A 261 -17.69 4.97 15.45
N ARG A 262 -16.99 5.32 14.37
CA ARG A 262 -17.54 5.14 13.01
C ARG A 262 -17.51 3.67 12.58
N TYR A 263 -16.47 2.92 12.94
CA TYR A 263 -16.36 1.49 12.58
C TYR A 263 -17.31 0.61 13.40
N LEU A 264 -17.45 0.88 14.71
CA LEU A 264 -18.30 0.19 15.68
C LEU A 264 -19.24 1.20 16.37
N PRO A 265 -20.35 1.62 15.74
CA PRO A 265 -21.24 2.65 16.30
C PRO A 265 -21.79 2.32 17.69
N GLU A 266 -22.05 1.05 17.97
CA GLU A 266 -22.65 0.60 19.23
C GLU A 266 -21.60 0.16 20.27
N GLN A 267 -20.50 -0.45 19.81
CA GLN A 267 -19.50 -1.08 20.69
C GLN A 267 -18.18 -0.29 20.79
N GLY A 268 -18.03 0.82 20.07
CA GLY A 268 -16.77 1.54 19.95
C GLY A 268 -16.21 2.07 21.27
N GLU A 269 -17.06 2.67 22.10
CA GLU A 269 -16.67 3.15 23.43
C GLU A 269 -16.26 2.00 24.38
N GLU A 270 -16.80 0.80 24.20
CA GLU A 270 -16.40 -0.38 24.96
C GLU A 270 -14.99 -0.84 24.56
N LEU A 271 -14.69 -0.85 23.26
CA LEU A 271 -13.35 -1.14 22.74
C LEU A 271 -12.33 -0.16 23.30
N LEU A 272 -12.61 1.15 23.23
CA LEU A 272 -11.70 2.20 23.71
C LEU A 272 -11.38 2.07 25.21
N LYS A 273 -12.36 1.67 26.04
CA LYS A 273 -12.14 1.44 27.47
C LYS A 273 -11.25 0.23 27.77
N GLN A 274 -11.24 -0.77 26.88
CA GLN A 274 -10.41 -1.97 27.03
C GLN A 274 -9.00 -1.81 26.44
N LEU A 275 -8.80 -0.87 25.50
CA LEU A 275 -7.48 -0.57 24.95
C LEU A 275 -6.57 0.03 26.02
N SER A 276 -5.44 -0.64 26.26
CA SER A 276 -4.44 -0.18 27.22
C SER A 276 -3.05 -0.71 26.87
N GLY A 277 -2.02 -0.04 27.40
CA GLY A 277 -0.62 -0.43 27.23
C GLY A 277 -0.22 -0.56 25.76
N ARG A 278 0.53 -1.62 25.44
CA ARG A 278 1.08 -1.84 24.09
C ARG A 278 0.02 -1.90 22.99
N LEU A 279 -1.19 -2.40 23.27
CA LEU A 279 -2.25 -2.46 22.25
C LEU A 279 -2.84 -1.09 21.92
N GLN A 280 -2.85 -0.17 22.88
CA GLN A 280 -3.24 1.22 22.63
C GLN A 280 -2.21 1.91 21.72
N GLU A 281 -0.92 1.78 22.02
CA GLU A 281 0.18 2.32 21.20
C GLU A 281 0.16 1.76 19.76
N LEU A 282 -0.15 0.48 19.61
CA LEU A 282 -0.28 -0.16 18.30
C LEU A 282 -1.52 0.32 17.54
N GLY A 283 -2.63 0.55 18.25
CA GLY A 283 -3.85 1.16 17.74
C GLY A 283 -3.67 2.61 17.26
N GLU A 284 -2.52 3.24 17.51
CA GLU A 284 -2.21 4.55 16.92
C GLU A 284 -1.92 4.47 15.41
N THR A 285 -1.75 3.27 14.85
CA THR A 285 -1.65 3.08 13.40
C THR A 285 -3.03 2.73 12.82
N PRO A 286 -3.46 3.38 11.72
CA PRO A 286 -4.80 3.16 11.17
C PRO A 286 -5.12 1.70 10.84
N LEU A 287 -4.14 0.96 10.31
CA LEU A 287 -4.35 -0.44 9.95
C LEU A 287 -4.57 -1.34 11.17
N LEU A 288 -3.74 -1.18 12.22
CA LEU A 288 -3.88 -2.01 13.42
C LEU A 288 -5.14 -1.64 14.20
N LEU A 289 -5.53 -0.36 14.20
CA LEU A 289 -6.82 0.06 14.77
C LEU A 289 -8.00 -0.60 14.05
N MET A 290 -7.97 -0.63 12.71
CA MET A 290 -8.95 -1.34 11.89
C MET A 290 -9.01 -2.83 12.25
N MET A 291 -7.86 -3.51 12.34
CA MET A 291 -7.79 -4.92 12.73
C MET A 291 -8.37 -5.15 14.13
N LEU A 292 -8.03 -4.28 15.10
CA LEU A 292 -8.57 -4.33 16.46
C LEU A 292 -10.10 -4.20 16.45
N CYS A 293 -10.67 -3.25 15.71
CA CYS A 293 -12.12 -3.12 15.57
C CYS A 293 -12.76 -4.39 14.98
N SER A 294 -12.16 -4.94 13.92
CA SER A 294 -12.65 -6.16 13.28
C SER A 294 -12.61 -7.36 14.23
N VAL A 295 -11.49 -7.55 14.94
CA VAL A 295 -11.33 -8.65 15.89
C VAL A 295 -12.29 -8.50 17.06
N PHE A 296 -12.38 -7.31 17.64
CA PHE A 296 -13.26 -7.03 18.78
C PHE A 296 -14.72 -7.40 18.49
N ALA A 297 -15.24 -7.00 17.33
CA ALA A 297 -16.60 -7.34 16.90
C ALA A 297 -16.82 -8.85 16.74
N SER A 298 -15.81 -9.58 16.26
CA SER A 298 -15.87 -11.04 16.10
C SER A 298 -15.61 -11.83 17.39
N ASN A 299 -15.11 -11.16 18.43
CA ASN A 299 -14.57 -11.77 19.64
C ASN A 299 -15.36 -11.38 20.90
N GLN A 300 -16.69 -11.41 20.82
CA GLN A 300 -17.58 -11.16 21.97
C GLN A 300 -17.24 -9.87 22.72
N ASN A 301 -16.87 -8.81 21.99
CA ASN A 301 -16.48 -7.51 22.54
C ASN A 301 -15.30 -7.57 23.53
N LYS A 302 -14.31 -8.42 23.26
CA LYS A 302 -13.07 -8.47 24.05
C LYS A 302 -11.86 -8.11 23.22
N VAL A 303 -10.99 -7.27 23.77
CA VAL A 303 -9.67 -7.00 23.17
C VAL A 303 -8.75 -8.23 23.38
N PRO A 304 -8.02 -8.70 22.36
CA PRO A 304 -7.01 -9.76 22.52
C PRO A 304 -5.90 -9.36 23.50
N SER A 305 -5.13 -10.32 24.00
CA SER A 305 -4.09 -10.05 25.03
C SER A 305 -2.80 -9.42 24.48
N ASN A 306 -2.49 -9.63 23.20
CA ASN A 306 -1.26 -9.13 22.56
C ASN A 306 -1.44 -9.02 21.04
N LEU A 307 -0.45 -8.40 20.37
CA LEU A 307 -0.49 -8.12 18.94
C LEU A 307 -0.57 -9.40 18.09
N GLY A 308 0.24 -10.42 18.39
CA GLY A 308 0.18 -11.71 17.69
C GLY A 308 -1.22 -12.34 17.75
N SER A 309 -1.93 -12.18 18.88
CA SER A 309 -3.31 -12.64 19.04
C SER A 309 -4.33 -11.80 18.24
N VAL A 310 -4.08 -10.51 18.04
CA VAL A 310 -4.88 -9.67 17.13
C VAL A 310 -4.77 -10.22 15.71
N PHE A 311 -3.55 -10.45 15.22
CA PHE A 311 -3.34 -11.01 13.88
C PHE A 311 -3.94 -12.41 13.75
N ARG A 312 -3.68 -13.31 14.70
CA ARG A 312 -4.21 -14.68 14.68
C ARG A 312 -5.73 -14.71 14.57
N ARG A 313 -6.43 -13.93 15.41
CA ARG A 313 -7.88 -13.83 15.35
C ARG A 313 -8.35 -13.13 14.08
N PHE A 314 -7.65 -12.10 13.65
CA PHE A 314 -7.97 -11.41 12.42
C PHE A 314 -7.93 -12.36 11.22
N THR A 315 -6.90 -13.20 11.09
CA THR A 315 -6.79 -14.21 10.02
C THR A 315 -7.85 -15.32 10.15
N GLU A 316 -8.19 -15.73 11.38
CA GLU A 316 -9.25 -16.71 11.64
C GLU A 316 -10.63 -16.22 11.16
N ILE A 317 -10.91 -14.91 11.20
CA ILE A 317 -12.16 -14.36 10.63
C ILE A 317 -12.31 -14.77 9.16
N TYR A 318 -11.22 -14.76 8.39
CA TYR A 318 -11.24 -15.15 6.98
C TYR A 318 -11.32 -16.67 6.85
N ASP A 319 -10.60 -17.41 7.68
CA ASP A 319 -10.73 -18.88 7.69
C ASP A 319 -12.17 -19.34 7.97
N HIS A 320 -12.92 -18.60 8.81
CA HIS A 320 -14.26 -18.96 9.26
C HIS A 320 -15.41 -18.33 8.45
N LYS A 321 -15.37 -17.05 8.08
CA LYS A 321 -16.43 -16.39 7.29
C LYS A 321 -16.64 -17.08 5.94
N PHE A 322 -15.58 -17.63 5.37
CA PHE A 322 -15.63 -18.35 4.10
C PHE A 322 -15.99 -19.83 4.23
N LYS A 323 -16.25 -20.37 5.43
CA LYS A 323 -16.68 -21.77 5.65
C LYS A 323 -18.09 -22.07 5.16
N GLN A 324 -18.94 -21.05 5.02
CA GLN A 324 -20.37 -21.28 4.80
C GLN A 324 -20.78 -21.22 3.31
N ASP A 325 -20.07 -20.47 2.45
CA ASP A 325 -20.57 -20.15 1.09
C ASP A 325 -19.63 -20.49 -0.10
N ILE A 326 -18.48 -21.14 0.12
CA ILE A 326 -17.51 -21.42 -0.96
C ILE A 326 -17.31 -22.93 -1.17
N SER A 327 -17.40 -23.35 -2.44
CA SER A 327 -17.13 -24.72 -2.92
C SER A 327 -15.62 -25.02 -2.97
N VAL A 328 -14.95 -24.99 -1.82
CA VAL A 328 -13.58 -25.50 -1.64
C VAL A 328 -13.60 -26.72 -0.73
N THR A 329 -12.68 -27.65 -0.96
CA THR A 329 -12.62 -28.91 -0.20
C THR A 329 -12.20 -28.65 1.24
N ASP A 330 -12.74 -29.44 2.19
CA ASP A 330 -12.32 -29.37 3.60
C ASP A 330 -10.82 -29.59 3.77
N GLU A 331 -10.23 -30.40 2.89
CA GLU A 331 -8.80 -30.65 2.86
C GLU A 331 -7.98 -29.42 2.49
N SER A 332 -8.38 -28.67 1.45
CA SER A 332 -7.74 -27.40 1.09
C SER A 332 -7.69 -26.45 2.28
N ARG A 333 -8.83 -26.31 2.99
CA ARG A 333 -8.95 -25.39 4.14
C ARG A 333 -8.01 -25.76 5.28
N ARG A 334 -7.81 -27.06 5.52
CA ARG A 334 -6.88 -27.55 6.57
C ARG A 334 -5.43 -27.18 6.27
N TRP A 335 -5.08 -26.99 5.00
CA TRP A 335 -3.72 -26.66 4.58
C TRP A 335 -3.45 -25.16 4.44
N TRP A 336 -4.47 -24.32 4.24
CA TRP A 336 -4.31 -22.88 4.02
C TRP A 336 -3.36 -22.18 4.99
N LYS A 337 -3.54 -22.35 6.30
CA LYS A 337 -2.65 -21.74 7.31
C LYS A 337 -1.19 -22.15 7.09
N ARG A 338 -0.93 -23.45 6.90
CA ARG A 338 0.42 -24.00 6.70
C ARG A 338 1.06 -23.53 5.40
N LEU A 339 0.28 -23.44 4.33
CA LEU A 339 0.74 -22.92 3.04
C LEU A 339 1.11 -21.44 3.13
N LEU A 340 0.28 -20.62 3.79
CA LEU A 340 0.54 -19.19 3.98
C LEU A 340 1.76 -18.95 4.90
N GLN A 341 1.89 -19.71 5.99
CA GLN A 341 3.07 -19.72 6.86
C GLN A 341 4.34 -20.06 6.06
N HIS A 342 4.30 -21.12 5.25
CA HIS A 342 5.45 -21.54 4.45
C HIS A 342 5.80 -20.52 3.36
N LEU A 343 4.79 -19.97 2.66
CA LEU A 343 5.01 -18.95 1.63
C LEU A 343 5.63 -17.69 2.23
N ALA A 344 5.06 -17.17 3.33
CA ALA A 344 5.60 -16.02 4.05
C ALA A 344 7.02 -16.28 4.53
N TRP A 345 7.29 -17.47 5.06
CA TRP A 345 8.62 -17.88 5.50
C TRP A 345 9.65 -17.81 4.39
N VAL A 346 9.37 -18.40 3.22
CA VAL A 346 10.29 -18.39 2.08
C VAL A 346 10.52 -16.96 1.58
N MET A 347 9.46 -16.17 1.45
CA MET A 347 9.52 -14.77 1.02
C MET A 347 10.32 -13.88 2.00
N THR A 348 10.32 -14.19 3.30
CA THR A 348 11.11 -13.48 4.33
C THR A 348 12.54 -14.01 4.43
N HIS A 349 12.77 -15.31 4.20
CA HIS A 349 14.08 -15.94 4.30
C HIS A 349 15.08 -15.53 3.23
N GLY A 350 14.61 -15.06 2.06
CA GLY A 350 15.42 -14.80 0.87
C GLY A 350 16.76 -14.07 1.10
N GLU A 351 17.59 -14.00 0.06
CA GLU A 351 19.03 -13.68 0.17
C GLU A 351 19.36 -12.32 0.82
N SER A 352 18.43 -11.36 0.83
CA SER A 352 18.62 -10.06 1.49
C SER A 352 18.66 -10.22 3.02
N LYS A 353 19.61 -9.52 3.68
CA LYS A 353 19.71 -9.46 5.15
C LYS A 353 18.85 -8.36 5.77
N THR A 354 18.47 -7.37 4.98
CA THR A 354 17.81 -6.14 5.46
C THR A 354 16.36 -6.04 5.00
N GLU A 355 16.02 -6.67 3.89
CA GLU A 355 14.72 -6.53 3.24
C GLU A 355 14.02 -7.88 3.08
N ILE A 356 12.70 -7.82 3.15
CA ILE A 356 11.81 -8.94 2.92
C ILE A 356 11.44 -8.93 1.43
N SER A 357 11.41 -10.09 0.76
CA SER A 357 10.77 -10.17 -0.56
C SER A 357 9.26 -10.04 -0.37
N VAL A 358 8.67 -8.98 -0.88
CA VAL A 358 7.22 -8.71 -0.72
C VAL A 358 6.36 -9.23 -1.87
N THR A 359 7.01 -9.69 -2.95
CA THR A 359 6.38 -10.26 -4.14
C THR A 359 7.07 -11.57 -4.54
N ILE A 360 6.34 -12.45 -5.23
CA ILE A 360 6.88 -13.70 -5.79
C ILE A 360 6.13 -14.10 -7.07
N PRO A 361 6.79 -14.57 -8.15
CA PRO A 361 6.08 -15.05 -9.34
C PRO A 361 5.13 -16.20 -9.02
N ILE A 362 3.93 -16.20 -9.60
CA ILE A 362 2.92 -17.25 -9.35
C ILE A 362 3.44 -18.68 -9.61
N GLN A 363 4.27 -18.88 -10.63
CA GLN A 363 4.82 -20.20 -10.92
C GLN A 363 5.85 -20.64 -9.86
N GLU A 364 6.68 -19.72 -9.38
CA GLU A 364 7.63 -19.99 -8.31
C GLU A 364 6.90 -20.34 -7.00
N ALA A 365 5.84 -19.61 -6.67
CA ALA A 365 4.98 -19.91 -5.52
C ALA A 365 4.35 -21.31 -5.64
N ARG A 366 3.87 -21.71 -6.83
CA ARG A 366 3.36 -23.07 -7.07
C ARG A 366 4.43 -24.13 -6.82
N ASP A 367 5.62 -23.95 -7.37
CA ASP A 367 6.75 -24.88 -7.20
C ASP A 367 7.16 -25.01 -5.73
N ILE A 368 7.22 -23.89 -5.00
CA ILE A 368 7.53 -23.84 -3.56
C ILE A 368 6.49 -24.64 -2.77
N LEU A 369 5.20 -24.35 -2.97
CA LEU A 369 4.14 -24.99 -2.21
C LEU A 369 3.99 -26.48 -2.57
N THR A 370 4.18 -26.87 -3.83
CA THR A 370 4.23 -28.28 -4.23
C THR A 370 5.40 -29.01 -3.58
N ARG A 371 6.58 -28.39 -3.51
CA ARG A 371 7.74 -28.97 -2.81
C ARG A 371 7.46 -29.12 -1.32
N PHE A 372 6.88 -28.10 -0.70
CA PHE A 372 6.50 -28.13 0.72
C PHE A 372 5.53 -29.27 1.03
N LEU A 373 4.46 -29.45 0.24
CA LEU A 373 3.53 -30.56 0.43
C LEU A 373 4.23 -31.92 0.33
N LYS A 374 5.18 -32.06 -0.60
CA LYS A 374 5.98 -33.28 -0.72
C LYS A 374 6.86 -33.54 0.51
N GLU A 375 7.48 -32.50 1.07
CA GLU A 375 8.30 -32.59 2.29
C GLU A 375 7.46 -32.91 3.54
N GLN A 376 6.16 -32.60 3.51
CA GLN A 376 5.20 -32.96 4.55
C GLN A 376 4.53 -34.33 4.31
N ASP A 377 5.08 -35.15 3.41
CA ASP A 377 4.57 -36.47 3.03
C ASP A 377 3.10 -36.46 2.55
N TYR A 378 2.65 -35.35 1.97
CA TYR A 378 1.31 -35.27 1.41
C TYR A 378 1.20 -36.07 0.10
N HIS A 379 0.16 -36.90 0.00
CA HIS A 379 -0.01 -37.87 -1.08
C HIS A 379 -0.22 -37.26 -2.48
N GLN A 380 -0.74 -36.03 -2.60
CA GLN A 380 -0.96 -35.34 -3.87
C GLN A 380 -0.36 -33.92 -3.89
N PRO A 381 0.98 -33.75 -3.94
CA PRO A 381 1.62 -32.44 -3.80
C PRO A 381 1.23 -31.38 -4.85
N ARG A 382 0.68 -31.79 -6.00
CA ARG A 382 0.19 -30.86 -7.04
C ARG A 382 -1.12 -30.17 -6.66
N ASP A 383 -1.81 -30.62 -5.62
CA ASP A 383 -2.99 -29.92 -5.11
C ASP A 383 -2.66 -28.51 -4.62
N ALA A 384 -1.39 -28.24 -4.30
CA ALA A 384 -0.88 -26.91 -4.00
C ALA A 384 -1.24 -25.87 -5.08
N GLU A 385 -1.29 -26.24 -6.36
CA GLU A 385 -1.66 -25.30 -7.44
C GLU A 385 -3.11 -24.83 -7.29
N LYS A 386 -4.03 -25.77 -7.08
CA LYS A 386 -5.45 -25.49 -6.86
C LYS A 386 -5.67 -24.72 -5.57
N TRP A 387 -5.00 -25.13 -4.49
CA TRP A 387 -5.14 -24.48 -3.18
C TRP A 387 -4.57 -23.06 -3.18
N LEU A 388 -3.52 -22.79 -3.96
CA LEU A 388 -3.03 -21.44 -4.17
C LEU A 388 -4.05 -20.57 -4.90
N ASP A 389 -4.71 -21.11 -5.94
CA ASP A 389 -5.79 -20.40 -6.63
C ASP A 389 -6.98 -20.11 -5.69
N ASP A 390 -7.28 -21.02 -4.75
CA ASP A 390 -8.30 -20.82 -3.72
C ASP A 390 -7.89 -19.72 -2.71
N LEU A 391 -6.62 -19.73 -2.26
CA LEU A 391 -6.06 -18.70 -1.38
C LEU A 391 -6.09 -17.30 -2.03
N LEU A 392 -5.76 -17.20 -3.32
CA LEU A 392 -5.79 -15.94 -4.07
C LEU A 392 -7.20 -15.34 -4.19
N LYS A 393 -8.24 -16.18 -4.14
CA LYS A 393 -9.64 -15.73 -4.21
C LYS A 393 -10.19 -15.37 -2.83
N HIS A 394 -9.86 -16.17 -1.81
CA HIS A 394 -10.60 -16.19 -0.54
C HIS A 394 -9.76 -15.79 0.67
N HIS A 395 -8.47 -15.55 0.51
CA HIS A 395 -7.56 -15.24 1.62
C HIS A 395 -6.81 -13.93 1.44
N LEU A 396 -5.90 -13.65 2.37
CA LEU A 396 -5.19 -12.40 2.53
C LEU A 396 -3.94 -12.29 1.64
N ILE A 397 -3.95 -13.00 0.51
CA ILE A 397 -2.99 -12.87 -0.59
C ILE A 397 -3.73 -12.46 -1.85
N GLN A 398 -3.02 -11.85 -2.80
CA GLN A 398 -3.58 -11.40 -4.07
C GLN A 398 -2.56 -11.49 -5.20
N LEU A 399 -3.06 -11.49 -6.43
CA LEU A 399 -2.25 -11.32 -7.63
C LEU A 399 -2.07 -9.82 -7.89
N GLY A 400 -0.84 -9.35 -7.78
CA GLY A 400 -0.42 -7.99 -8.13
C GLY A 400 -0.02 -7.86 -9.60
N ALA A 401 0.79 -6.83 -9.89
CA ALA A 401 1.30 -6.59 -11.24
C ALA A 401 2.13 -7.78 -11.76
N GLU A 402 2.12 -7.99 -13.08
CA GLU A 402 2.98 -8.97 -13.76
C GLU A 402 2.92 -10.40 -13.19
N ASN A 403 1.74 -10.84 -12.79
CA ASN A 403 1.50 -12.17 -12.21
C ASN A 403 2.36 -12.46 -10.97
N GLN A 404 2.68 -11.43 -10.18
CA GLN A 404 3.33 -11.56 -8.89
C GLN A 404 2.29 -11.74 -7.79
N ILE A 405 2.47 -12.74 -6.94
CA ILE A 405 1.69 -12.93 -5.72
C ILE A 405 2.28 -12.05 -4.62
N GLN A 406 1.42 -11.44 -3.82
CA GLN A 406 1.78 -10.71 -2.61
C GLN A 406 0.75 -10.92 -1.51
N PHE A 407 1.16 -10.73 -0.26
CA PHE A 407 0.21 -10.54 0.83
C PHE A 407 -0.48 -9.18 0.65
N ARG A 408 -1.76 -9.09 1.05
CA ARG A 408 -2.52 -7.82 0.96
C ARG A 408 -1.88 -6.68 1.75
N HIS A 409 -1.11 -7.01 2.78
CA HIS A 409 -0.28 -6.08 3.51
C HIS A 409 0.98 -6.78 4.04
N GLN A 410 2.12 -6.08 4.08
CA GLN A 410 3.39 -6.65 4.52
C GLN A 410 3.33 -7.20 5.96
N LEU A 411 2.61 -6.53 6.88
CA LEU A 411 2.39 -7.03 8.25
C LEU A 411 1.73 -8.42 8.31
N LEU A 412 0.94 -8.81 7.31
CA LEU A 412 0.36 -10.17 7.25
C LEU A 412 1.42 -11.19 6.88
N GLN A 413 2.32 -10.85 5.95
CA GLN A 413 3.47 -11.67 5.64
C GLN A 413 4.36 -11.83 6.87
N GLU A 414 4.66 -10.72 7.55
CA GLU A 414 5.46 -10.71 8.78
C GLU A 414 4.81 -11.57 9.87
N TYR A 415 3.48 -11.50 10.02
CA TYR A 415 2.71 -12.36 10.93
C TYR A 415 2.80 -13.85 10.58
N TYR A 416 2.57 -14.23 9.32
CA TYR A 416 2.64 -15.64 8.92
C TYR A 416 4.06 -16.20 9.04
N ALA A 417 5.08 -15.37 8.78
CA ALA A 417 6.47 -15.72 9.04
C ALA A 417 6.73 -15.88 10.56
N ALA A 418 6.08 -15.07 11.41
CA ALA A 418 6.21 -15.15 12.87
C ALA A 418 5.63 -16.45 13.41
N GLU A 419 4.44 -16.84 12.96
CA GLU A 419 3.83 -18.11 13.33
C GLU A 419 4.71 -19.29 12.91
N ARG A 420 5.37 -19.22 11.75
CA ARG A 420 6.32 -20.25 11.30
C ARG A 420 7.59 -20.25 12.16
N LEU A 421 8.15 -19.08 12.49
CA LEU A 421 9.33 -18.97 13.35
C LEU A 421 9.06 -19.51 14.75
N LEU A 422 7.86 -19.29 15.29
CA LEU A 422 7.42 -19.83 16.58
C LEU A 422 7.43 -21.37 16.60
N GLU A 423 7.11 -22.02 15.48
CA GLU A 423 7.19 -23.49 15.35
C GLU A 423 8.64 -24.01 15.28
N GLU A 424 9.57 -23.20 14.76
CA GLU A 424 10.99 -23.54 14.67
C GLU A 424 11.78 -23.19 15.93
N LEU A 425 11.31 -22.22 16.72
CA LEU A 425 11.99 -21.71 17.92
C LEU A 425 12.51 -22.83 18.86
N PRO A 426 11.73 -23.90 19.18
CA PRO A 426 12.21 -24.97 20.05
C PRO A 426 13.38 -25.79 19.50
N LYS A 427 13.69 -25.66 18.20
CA LYS A 427 14.76 -26.39 17.51
C LYS A 427 16.02 -25.54 17.32
N LEU A 428 15.94 -24.23 17.57
CA LEU A 428 17.06 -23.31 17.42
C LEU A 428 17.87 -23.26 18.72
N SER A 429 19.19 -23.19 18.61
CA SER A 429 20.01 -22.75 19.74
C SER A 429 19.89 -21.22 19.91
N ASP A 430 20.27 -20.72 21.10
CA ASP A 430 20.31 -19.27 21.35
C ASP A 430 21.22 -18.56 20.34
N ASP A 431 22.35 -19.19 19.97
CA ASP A 431 23.27 -18.68 18.95
C ASP A 431 22.58 -18.63 17.57
N ASP A 432 21.92 -19.71 17.14
CA ASP A 432 21.22 -19.72 15.84
C ASP A 432 20.12 -18.66 15.79
N LEU A 433 19.35 -18.50 16.88
CA LEU A 433 18.31 -17.49 16.99
C LEU A 433 18.91 -16.08 16.83
N GLN A 434 20.03 -15.81 17.51
CA GLN A 434 20.70 -14.52 17.43
C GLN A 434 21.28 -14.24 16.05
N TRP A 435 22.04 -15.19 15.49
CA TRP A 435 22.80 -15.00 14.25
C TRP A 435 21.91 -14.95 13.01
N GLU A 436 20.89 -15.80 12.93
CA GLU A 436 20.06 -15.95 11.73
C GLU A 436 18.80 -15.09 11.72
N TYR A 437 18.34 -14.63 12.90
CA TYR A 437 17.08 -13.88 13.02
C TYR A 437 17.27 -12.52 13.70
N LEU A 438 17.74 -12.46 14.94
CA LEU A 438 17.75 -11.21 15.71
C LEU A 438 18.71 -10.14 15.17
N ASN A 439 19.78 -10.54 14.48
CA ASN A 439 20.76 -9.62 13.90
C ASN A 439 20.35 -9.02 12.54
N TYR A 440 19.26 -9.49 11.94
CA TYR A 440 18.81 -9.07 10.61
C TYR A 440 17.53 -8.24 10.70
N LEU A 441 17.59 -7.00 10.19
CA LEU A 441 16.48 -6.03 10.29
C LEU A 441 15.17 -6.56 9.71
N LYS A 442 15.23 -7.45 8.70
CA LYS A 442 14.05 -8.06 8.08
C LYS A 442 13.19 -8.89 9.04
N TRP A 443 13.76 -9.36 10.16
CA TRP A 443 13.04 -10.16 11.17
C TRP A 443 12.47 -9.33 12.32
N THR A 444 12.76 -8.02 12.38
CA THR A 444 12.36 -7.15 13.50
C THR A 444 10.86 -7.23 13.81
N GLU A 445 10.02 -7.00 12.79
CA GLU A 445 8.56 -7.05 12.96
C GLU A 445 8.06 -8.48 13.17
N VAL A 446 8.71 -9.46 12.53
CA VAL A 446 8.37 -10.88 12.68
C VAL A 446 8.52 -11.34 14.12
N VAL A 447 9.67 -11.06 14.73
CA VAL A 447 9.96 -11.41 16.13
C VAL A 447 9.05 -10.63 17.08
N ALA A 448 8.69 -9.39 16.75
CA ALA A 448 7.76 -8.60 17.55
C ALA A 448 6.31 -9.12 17.53
N LEU A 449 5.96 -9.98 16.57
CA LEU A 449 4.62 -10.56 16.36
C LEU A 449 4.45 -11.97 16.96
N MET A 450 5.53 -12.61 17.40
CA MET A 450 5.51 -13.87 18.16
C MET A 450 4.96 -13.65 19.57
#